data_AF-A0A1Q7UH30-F1
#
_entry.id   AF-A0A1Q7UH30-F1
#
_cell.length_a   1.000
_cell.length_b   1.000
_cell.length_c   1.000
_cell.angle_alpha   90.00
_cell.angle_beta   90.00
_cell.angle_gamma   90.00
#
_symmetry.space_group_name_H-M   'P 1'
#
loop_
_entity.id
_entity.type
_entity.pdbx_description
1 polymer ?
#
loop_
_entity_poly.entity_id
_entity_poly.type
_entity_poly.pdbx_seq_one_letter_code
_entity_poly.pdbx_strand_id
1 'polypeptide(L)'
;MIRGDQGFTLAEVLVATAFIAITAGAIGVGFMQGTGSVETGRQQTTAVYLAANYGNYRRTVTVTANGANNKVIQVSVFYRPVNPVGGNAGNEKRVDASTMVTNRP
;
A
#
# COMPACT_ATOMS: atom_id res chain seq x y z
N MET A 1 38.94 33.27 -32.31
CA MET A 1 39.73 32.02 -32.50
C MET A 1 39.30 31.04 -31.43
N ILE A 2 38.85 29.86 -31.84
CA ILE A 2 38.24 28.83 -30.98
C ILE A 2 39.34 27.93 -30.41
N ARG A 3 39.30 27.73 -29.09
CA ARG A 3 39.86 26.68 -28.22
C ARG A 3 41.38 26.45 -28.20
N GLY A 4 41.95 26.54 -26.99
CA GLY A 4 43.29 26.07 -26.68
C GLY A 4 43.35 24.55 -26.62
N ASP A 5 44.31 23.97 -27.34
CA ASP A 5 44.64 22.55 -27.37
C ASP A 5 45.53 22.18 -26.17
N GLN A 6 44.97 22.13 -24.97
CA GLN A 6 45.65 21.57 -23.79
C GLN A 6 44.80 20.41 -23.25
N GLY A 7 45.34 19.19 -23.31
CA GLY A 7 44.68 17.99 -22.79
C GLY A 7 44.60 17.99 -21.26
N PHE A 8 43.71 17.19 -20.69
CA PHE A 8 43.54 17.10 -19.23
C PHE A 8 44.74 16.43 -18.56
N THR A 9 45.20 17.01 -17.45
CA THR A 9 46.18 16.35 -16.58
C THR A 9 45.52 15.20 -15.81
N LEU A 10 46.31 14.20 -15.41
CA LEU A 10 45.80 13.06 -14.63
C LEU A 10 45.16 13.50 -13.30
N ALA A 11 45.71 14.54 -12.66
CA ALA A 11 45.16 15.10 -11.43
C ALA A 11 43.77 15.72 -11.65
N GLU A 12 43.56 16.47 -12.74
CA GLU A 12 42.25 17.04 -13.05
C GLU A 12 41.21 15.97 -13.35
N VAL A 13 41.58 14.92 -14.11
CA VAL A 13 40.67 13.79 -14.38
C VAL A 13 40.29 13.07 -13.09
N LEU A 14 41.26 12.86 -12.18
CA LEU A 14 41.02 12.17 -10.92
C LEU A 14 40.07 12.97 -10.02
N VAL A 15 40.28 14.29 -9.93
CA VAL A 15 39.40 15.19 -9.20
C VAL A 15 37.99 15.19 -9.81
N ALA A 16 37.87 15.35 -11.13
CA ALA A 16 36.57 15.34 -11.80
C ALA A 16 35.81 14.02 -11.57
N THR A 17 36.51 12.89 -11.67
CA THR A 17 35.90 11.57 -11.47
C THR A 17 35.46 11.37 -10.01
N ALA A 18 36.24 11.86 -9.04
CA ALA A 18 35.87 11.82 -7.62
C ALA A 18 34.59 12.63 -7.35
N PHE A 19 34.48 13.85 -7.89
CA PHE A 19 33.26 14.66 -7.77
C PHE A 19 32.06 13.98 -8.41
N ILE A 20 32.21 13.43 -9.62
CA ILE A 20 31.13 12.72 -10.32
C ILE A 20 30.67 11.50 -9.51
N ALA A 21 31.60 10.70 -8.98
CA ALA A 21 31.26 9.51 -8.20
C ALA A 21 30.48 9.86 -6.91
N ILE A 22 30.90 10.92 -6.20
CA ILE A 22 30.21 11.39 -4.99
C ILE A 22 28.79 11.87 -5.33
N THR A 23 28.65 12.70 -6.37
CA THR A 23 27.34 13.22 -6.79
C THR A 23 26.41 12.11 -7.27
N ALA A 24 26.91 11.17 -8.07
CA ALA A 24 26.13 10.03 -8.54
C ALA A 24 25.65 9.13 -7.39
N GLY A 25 26.53 8.85 -6.41
CA GLY A 25 26.18 8.09 -5.22
C GLY A 25 25.11 8.79 -4.38
N ALA A 26 25.24 10.10 -4.16
CA ALA A 26 24.26 10.90 -3.41
C ALA A 26 22.88 10.92 -4.07
N ILE A 27 22.82 11.04 -5.41
CA ILE A 27 21.57 10.97 -6.17
C ILE A 27 20.92 9.59 -6.03
N GLY A 28 21.70 8.51 -6.15
CA GLY A 28 21.18 7.14 -6.01
C GLY A 28 20.56 6.88 -4.64
N VAL A 29 21.25 7.28 -3.57
CA VAL A 29 20.76 7.15 -2.19
C VAL A 29 19.51 8.00 -1.96
N GLY A 30 19.52 9.26 -2.41
CA GLY A 30 18.37 10.16 -2.31
C GLY A 30 17.15 9.66 -3.09
N PHE A 31 17.37 9.07 -4.26
CA PHE A 31 16.31 8.48 -5.08
C PHE A 31 15.65 7.27 -4.38
N MET A 32 16.45 6.34 -3.85
CA MET A 32 15.92 5.16 -3.14
C MET A 32 15.10 5.54 -1.89
N GLN A 33 15.56 6.53 -1.11
CA GLN A 33 14.82 7.02 0.06
C GLN A 33 13.55 7.78 -0.36
N GLY A 34 13.63 8.58 -1.43
CA GLY A 34 12.49 9.32 -1.97
C GLY A 34 11.38 8.40 -2.46
N THR A 35 11.69 7.36 -3.24
CA THR A 35 10.69 6.41 -3.75
C THR A 35 10.06 5.58 -2.63
N GLY A 36 10.85 5.15 -1.64
CA GLY A 36 10.33 4.41 -0.48
C GLY A 36 9.39 5.26 0.40
N SER A 37 9.64 6.57 0.48
CA SER A 37 8.79 7.51 1.22
C SER A 37 7.44 7.71 0.54
N VAL A 38 7.40 7.73 -0.80
CA VAL A 38 6.16 7.80 -1.58
C VAL A 38 5.33 6.53 -1.40
N GLU A 39 5.95 5.35 -1.45
CA GLU A 39 5.24 4.09 -1.23
C GLU A 39 4.65 4.02 0.18
N THR A 40 5.43 4.38 1.19
CA THR A 40 4.97 4.46 2.59
C THR A 40 3.81 5.45 2.74
N GLY A 41 3.92 6.65 2.15
CA GLY A 41 2.85 7.65 2.16
C GLY A 41 1.58 7.20 1.44
N ARG A 42 1.71 6.44 0.34
CA ARG A 42 0.57 5.83 -0.36
C ARG A 42 -0.11 4.77 0.50
N GLN A 43 0.65 3.87 1.11
CA GLN A 43 0.11 2.84 2.00
C GLN A 43 -0.63 3.45 3.19
N GLN A 44 -0.06 4.49 3.81
CA GLN A 44 -0.71 5.23 4.90
C GLN A 44 -2.01 5.92 4.43
N THR A 45 -2.00 6.55 3.26
CA THR A 45 -3.19 7.22 2.70
C THR A 45 -4.30 6.21 2.38
N THR A 46 -3.96 5.04 1.83
CA THR A 46 -4.92 3.95 1.59
C THR A 46 -5.47 3.40 2.90
N ALA A 47 -4.62 3.18 3.91
CA ALA A 47 -5.06 2.72 5.23
C ALA A 47 -5.99 3.73 5.91
N VAL A 48 -5.67 5.03 5.85
CA VAL A 48 -6.50 6.12 6.37
C VAL A 48 -7.81 6.23 5.61
N TYR A 49 -7.80 6.14 4.27
CA TYR A 49 -9.01 6.17 3.46
C TYR A 49 -9.92 4.97 3.76
N LEU A 50 -9.35 3.77 3.94
CA LEU A 50 -10.11 2.58 4.29
C LEU A 50 -10.67 2.67 5.72
N ALA A 51 -9.88 3.18 6.68
CA ALA A 51 -10.35 3.45 8.03
C ALA A 51 -11.42 4.55 8.08
N ALA A 52 -11.34 5.57 7.22
CA ALA A 52 -12.34 6.62 7.14
C ALA A 52 -13.66 6.13 6.51
N ASN A 53 -13.60 5.34 5.45
CA ASN A 53 -14.80 4.85 4.74
C ASN A 53 -15.45 3.64 5.42
N TYR A 54 -14.65 2.80 6.09
CA TYR A 54 -15.12 1.57 6.73
C TYR A 54 -14.88 1.56 8.25
N GLY A 55 -14.56 2.68 8.89
CA GLY A 55 -14.33 2.72 10.34
C GLY A 55 -15.55 2.27 11.17
N ASN A 56 -16.74 2.37 10.60
CA ASN A 56 -17.98 1.86 11.18
C ASN A 56 -18.34 0.45 10.74
N TYR A 57 -17.54 -0.22 9.90
CA TYR A 57 -17.83 -1.53 9.31
C TYR A 57 -16.58 -2.43 9.30
N ARG A 58 -16.63 -3.57 10.00
CA ARG A 58 -15.59 -4.61 9.93
C ARG A 58 -16.22 -5.94 9.52
N ARG A 59 -15.52 -6.76 8.74
CA ARG A 59 -16.03 -8.06 8.27
C ARG A 59 -15.06 -9.20 8.57
N THR A 60 -15.60 -10.37 8.91
CA THR A 60 -14.88 -11.64 8.96
C THR A 60 -15.47 -12.55 7.89
N VAL A 61 -14.63 -13.18 7.08
CA VAL A 61 -15.05 -14.13 6.04
C VAL A 61 -14.37 -15.47 6.32
N THR A 62 -15.18 -16.51 6.48
CA THR A 62 -14.71 -17.89 6.66
C THR A 62 -15.13 -18.69 5.44
N VAL A 63 -14.16 -19.33 4.78
CA VAL A 63 -14.40 -20.23 3.66
C VAL A 63 -14.06 -21.64 4.10
N THR A 64 -15.08 -22.49 4.12
CA THR A 64 -14.96 -23.89 4.55
C THR A 64 -15.25 -24.80 3.37
N ALA A 65 -14.40 -25.80 3.13
CA ALA A 65 -14.68 -26.82 2.13
C ALA A 65 -15.96 -27.59 2.51
N ASN A 66 -16.80 -27.90 1.52
CA ASN A 66 -18.02 -28.66 1.70
C ASN A 66 -18.15 -29.67 0.54
N GLY A 67 -17.41 -30.77 0.63
CA GLY A 67 -17.28 -31.76 -0.45
C GLY A 67 -16.20 -31.39 -1.47
N ALA A 68 -16.17 -32.12 -2.59
CA ALA A 68 -15.09 -32.03 -3.57
C ALA A 68 -15.05 -30.69 -4.33
N ASN A 69 -16.21 -30.15 -4.68
CA ASN A 69 -16.31 -28.96 -5.54
C ASN A 69 -17.01 -27.78 -4.88
N ASN A 70 -17.52 -27.93 -3.66
CA ASN A 70 -18.32 -26.87 -3.05
C ASN A 70 -17.60 -26.28 -1.84
N LYS A 71 -17.87 -25.01 -1.58
CA LYS A 71 -17.37 -24.27 -0.42
C LYS A 71 -18.53 -23.52 0.21
N VAL A 72 -18.57 -23.51 1.53
CA VAL A 72 -19.46 -22.63 2.30
C VAL A 72 -18.69 -21.38 2.65
N ILE A 73 -19.28 -20.23 2.34
CA ILE A 73 -18.75 -18.91 2.68
C ILE A 73 -19.66 -18.33 3.74
N GLN A 74 -19.11 -18.17 4.94
CA GLN A 74 -19.77 -17.48 6.04
C GLN A 74 -19.16 -16.09 6.18
N VAL A 75 -20.01 -15.07 6.24
CA VAL A 75 -19.61 -13.67 6.37
C VAL A 75 -20.28 -13.09 7.61
N SER A 76 -19.48 -12.50 8.49
CA SER A 76 -19.95 -11.78 9.67
C SER A 76 -19.53 -10.32 9.54
N VAL A 77 -20.49 -9.42 9.37
CA VAL A 77 -20.27 -7.97 9.28
C VAL A 77 -20.68 -7.33 10.60
N PHE A 78 -19.76 -6.61 11.23
CA PHE A 78 -20.02 -5.81 12.41
C PHE A 78 -20.05 -4.35 12.03
N TYR A 79 -21.07 -3.62 12.45
CA TYR A 79 -21.25 -2.22 12.08
C TYR A 79 -21.87 -1.36 13.19
N ARG A 80 -21.61 -0.05 13.17
CA ARG A 80 -22.27 0.92 14.07
C ARG A 80 -23.31 1.72 13.28
N PRO A 81 -24.62 1.62 13.59
CA PRO A 81 -25.67 2.32 12.85
C PRO A 81 -25.62 3.83 13.13
N VAL A 82 -25.75 4.63 12.07
CA VAL A 82 -25.77 6.11 12.12
C VAL A 82 -27.15 6.68 12.49
N ASN A 83 -28.22 5.94 12.19
CA ASN A 83 -29.61 6.30 12.50
C ASN A 83 -30.35 5.06 13.03
N PRO A 84 -30.12 4.66 14.28
CA PRO A 84 -30.78 3.51 14.87
C PRO A 84 -32.28 3.73 15.03
N VAL A 85 -33.08 2.76 14.64
CA VAL A 85 -34.46 2.66 15.15
C VAL A 85 -34.36 2.27 16.63
N GLY A 86 -34.91 3.10 17.53
CA GLY A 86 -34.88 2.85 18.98
C GLY A 86 -33.70 3.45 19.77
N GLY A 87 -33.06 4.51 19.28
CA GLY A 87 -32.15 5.35 20.10
C GLY A 87 -30.75 4.78 20.40
N ASN A 88 -30.40 3.61 19.86
CA ASN A 88 -29.11 2.93 20.13
C ASN A 88 -27.97 3.34 19.19
N ALA A 89 -27.68 4.64 19.09
CA ALA A 89 -26.76 5.14 18.07
C ALA A 89 -25.34 4.80 18.53
N GLY A 90 -24.55 4.18 17.65
CA GLY A 90 -23.19 3.79 17.99
C GLY A 90 -23.00 2.44 18.68
N ASN A 91 -24.07 1.73 19.07
CA ASN A 91 -23.93 0.33 19.52
C ASN A 91 -23.58 -0.58 18.34
N GLU A 92 -22.48 -1.34 18.46
CA GLU A 92 -22.07 -2.27 17.40
C GLU A 92 -23.13 -3.36 17.22
N LYS A 93 -23.51 -3.59 15.95
CA LYS A 93 -24.45 -4.60 15.48
C LYS A 93 -23.71 -5.59 14.60
N ARG A 94 -24.24 -6.81 14.50
CA ARG A 94 -23.67 -7.88 13.67
C ARG A 94 -24.72 -8.42 12.71
N VAL A 95 -24.32 -8.65 11.46
CA VAL A 95 -25.09 -9.37 10.45
C VAL A 95 -24.28 -10.56 9.98
N ASP A 96 -24.90 -11.73 10.01
CA ASP A 96 -24.31 -12.96 9.51
C ASP A 96 -25.01 -13.39 8.22
N ALA A 97 -24.23 -13.74 7.20
CA ALA A 97 -24.71 -14.29 5.95
C ALA A 97 -23.93 -15.56 5.63
N SER A 98 -24.59 -16.54 5.03
CA SER A 98 -23.96 -17.79 4.58
C SER A 98 -24.41 -18.11 3.17
N THR A 99 -23.48 -18.54 2.33
CA THR A 99 -23.76 -19.02 0.99
C THR A 99 -22.89 -20.22 0.65
N MET A 100 -23.37 -21.06 -0.27
CA MET A 100 -22.59 -22.15 -0.83
C MET A 100 -22.23 -21.80 -2.28
N VAL A 101 -20.95 -21.94 -2.60
CA VAL A 101 -20.45 -21.80 -3.97
C VAL A 101 -20.00 -23.17 -4.45
N THR A 102 -20.40 -23.53 -5.66
CA THR A 102 -20.01 -24.78 -6.32
C THR A 102 -19.12 -24.45 -7.51
N ASN A 103 -17.94 -25.07 -7.56
CA ASN A 103 -17.12 -25.05 -8.75
C ASN A 103 -17.70 -26.04 -9.76
N ARG A 104 -18.15 -25.53 -10.91
CA ARG A 104 -18.58 -26.38 -12.02
C ARG A 104 -17.34 -26.70 -12.87
N PRO A 105 -17.09 -27.97 -13.21
CA PRO A 105 -16.00 -28.34 -14.12
C PRO A 105 -16.20 -27.74 -15.51
#